data_AF-A0A3D1T647-F1
#
_entry.id   AF-A0A3D1T647-F1
#
_cell.length_a   1.000
_cell.length_b   1.000
_cell.length_c   1.000
_cell.angle_alpha   90.00
_cell.angle_beta   90.00
_cell.angle_gamma   90.00
#
_symmetry.space_group_name_H-M   'P 1'
#
loop_
_entity.id
_entity.type
_entity.pdbx_description
1 polymer ?
#
loop_
_entity_poly.entity_id
_entity_poly.type
_entity_poly.pdbx_seq_one_letter_code
_entity_poly.pdbx_strand_id
1 'polypeptide(L)'
;MFFLFFLIAVMSGLLLILFSTGVFSVERNKFRIFLQNELGHAAQSVEQEYGVLSVEGVLLAERLSKQIEITLDTFGLNPADLKNNSQYLEPLLGQTVGLLRAALEKNKSSGVFLTLNATVNPSLITAESSRAGLFLKNMEPNVISITFPTIRLLKGPISIARQEDLDLLPQWQMEFSVQPGDFFFTTINGATESDLPLSRLYYWDPGCLMTGCYNKAMLLCAPLIASDGTIIGVCGFEVSAMLFKLQ
;
A
#
# COMPACT_ATOMS: atom_id res chain seq x y z
N MET A 1 70.64 -2.29 12.02
CA MET A 1 69.95 -1.62 13.15
C MET A 1 69.70 -0.14 12.86
N PHE A 2 70.72 0.71 12.69
CA PHE A 2 70.55 2.16 12.41
C PHE A 2 69.68 2.48 11.18
N PHE A 3 69.87 1.78 10.06
CA PHE A 3 69.06 1.98 8.85
C PHE A 3 67.56 1.68 9.05
N LEU A 4 67.25 0.66 9.85
CA LEU A 4 65.87 0.28 10.16
C LEU A 4 65.20 1.37 11.03
N PHE A 5 65.91 1.90 12.02
CA PHE A 5 65.40 2.99 12.86
C PHE A 5 65.19 4.28 12.06
N PHE A 6 66.11 4.59 11.13
CA PHE A 6 65.95 5.74 10.23
C PHE A 6 64.71 5.60 9.33
N LEU A 7 64.51 4.42 8.73
CA LEU A 7 63.35 4.15 7.88
C LEU A 7 62.02 4.29 8.65
N ILE A 8 61.97 3.76 9.88
CA ILE A 8 60.78 3.88 10.75
C ILE A 8 60.52 5.36 11.12
N ALA A 9 61.56 6.13 11.44
CA ALA A 9 61.43 7.54 11.78
C ALA A 9 60.89 8.37 10.60
N VAL A 10 61.39 8.13 9.39
CA VAL A 10 60.91 8.81 8.16
C VAL A 10 59.45 8.44 7.87
N MET A 11 59.10 7.16 7.93
CA MET A 11 57.71 6.70 7.72
C MET A 11 56.75 7.25 8.78
N SER A 12 57.18 7.32 10.04
CA SER A 12 56.39 7.90 11.13
C SER A 12 56.19 9.40 10.93
N GLY A 13 57.22 10.14 10.52
CA GLY A 13 57.12 11.56 10.18
C GLY A 13 56.15 11.82 9.03
N LEU A 14 56.20 11.02 7.96
CA LEU A 14 55.25 11.09 6.85
C LEU A 14 53.81 10.83 7.30
N LEU A 15 53.60 9.79 8.12
CA LEU A 15 52.29 9.50 8.71
C LEU A 15 51.77 10.65 9.57
N LEU A 16 52.61 11.24 10.43
CA LEU A 16 52.23 12.39 11.27
C LEU A 16 51.82 13.61 10.43
N ILE A 17 52.52 13.89 9.33
CA ILE A 17 52.17 14.95 8.39
C ILE A 17 50.83 14.64 7.71
N LEU A 18 50.61 13.41 7.25
CA LEU A 18 49.33 12.98 6.65
C LEU A 18 48.15 13.04 7.64
N PHE A 19 48.38 12.72 8.92
CA PHE A 19 47.39 12.84 9.98
C PHE A 19 47.09 14.30 10.32
N SER A 20 48.12 15.14 10.47
CA SER A 20 47.99 16.56 10.81
C SER A 20 47.41 17.41 9.67
N THR A 21 47.64 17.03 8.41
CA THR A 21 47.05 17.69 7.24
C THR A 21 45.61 17.23 6.98
N GLY A 22 45.11 16.26 7.75
CA GLY A 22 43.71 15.87 7.72
C GLY A 22 43.28 15.19 6.43
N VAL A 23 44.20 14.66 5.62
CA VAL A 23 43.90 13.99 4.33
C VAL A 23 42.87 12.87 4.53
N PHE A 24 43.00 12.09 5.60
CA PHE A 24 42.02 11.05 5.99
C PHE A 24 40.67 11.61 6.50
N SER A 25 40.63 12.86 6.98
CA SER A 25 39.39 13.51 7.45
C SER A 25 38.58 14.10 6.29
N VAL A 26 39.25 14.60 5.25
CA VAL A 26 38.62 15.15 4.04
C VAL A 26 37.85 14.06 3.28
N GLU A 27 38.43 12.87 3.17
CA GLU A 27 37.80 11.73 2.48
C GLU A 27 36.57 11.20 3.24
N ARG A 28 36.66 11.06 4.58
CA ARG A 28 35.50 10.72 5.43
C ARG A 28 34.39 11.76 5.36
N ASN A 29 34.73 13.04 5.33
CA ASN A 29 33.74 14.11 5.27
C ASN A 29 33.04 14.16 3.89
N LYS A 30 33.78 13.92 2.80
CA LYS A 30 33.19 13.74 1.46
C LYS A 30 32.25 12.54 1.40
N PHE A 31 32.64 11.40 1.96
CA PHE A 31 31.79 10.21 2.02
C PHE A 31 30.53 10.45 2.86
N ARG A 32 30.64 11.14 4.00
CA ARG A 32 29.50 11.53 4.83
C ARG A 32 28.55 12.49 4.11
N ILE A 33 29.07 13.50 3.43
CA ILE A 33 28.27 14.46 2.66
C ILE A 33 27.58 13.75 1.48
N PHE A 34 28.28 12.86 0.80
CA PHE A 34 27.70 12.02 -0.26
C PHE A 34 26.56 11.16 0.27
N LEU A 35 26.78 10.39 1.35
CA LEU A 35 25.72 9.59 1.98
C LEU A 35 24.54 10.44 2.46
N GLN A 36 24.78 11.62 3.02
CA GLN A 36 23.71 12.53 3.45
C GLN A 36 22.90 13.07 2.26
N ASN A 37 23.56 13.39 1.14
CA ASN A 37 22.86 13.81 -0.07
C ASN A 37 22.06 12.65 -0.68
N GLU A 38 22.63 11.45 -0.78
CA GLU A 38 21.91 10.26 -1.27
C GLU A 38 20.71 9.92 -0.38
N LEU A 39 20.87 9.97 0.95
CA LEU A 39 19.75 9.81 1.89
C LEU A 39 18.69 10.90 1.72
N GLY A 40 19.11 12.15 1.51
CA GLY A 40 18.21 13.28 1.25
C GLY A 40 17.42 13.11 -0.04
N HIS A 41 18.08 12.68 -1.12
CA HIS A 41 17.44 12.39 -2.40
C HIS A 41 16.48 11.20 -2.31
N ALA A 42 16.86 10.13 -1.62
CA ALA A 42 16.00 8.98 -1.37
C ALA A 42 14.75 9.37 -0.57
N ALA A 43 14.92 10.13 0.52
CA ALA A 43 13.80 10.60 1.34
C ALA A 43 12.84 11.50 0.56
N GLN A 44 13.36 12.45 -0.22
CA GLN A 44 12.55 13.34 -1.05
C GLN A 44 11.81 12.57 -2.15
N SER A 45 12.46 11.58 -2.77
CA SER A 45 11.84 10.73 -3.79
C SER A 45 10.70 9.90 -3.18
N VAL A 46 10.91 9.33 -1.99
CA VAL A 46 9.86 8.60 -1.26
C VAL A 46 8.68 9.51 -0.92
N GLU A 47 8.94 10.74 -0.43
CA GLU A 47 7.87 11.70 -0.13
C GLU A 47 7.04 12.07 -1.38
N GLN A 48 7.72 12.29 -2.51
CA GLN A 48 7.04 12.58 -3.78
C GLN A 48 6.21 11.39 -4.28
N GLU A 49 6.75 10.17 -4.22
CA GLU A 49 6.03 8.96 -4.64
C GLU A 49 4.80 8.71 -3.75
N TYR A 50 4.92 8.89 -2.43
CA TYR A 50 3.79 8.80 -1.50
C TYR A 50 2.77 9.92 -1.74
N GLY A 51 3.21 11.13 -2.09
CA GLY A 51 2.34 12.24 -2.46
C GLY A 51 1.51 11.92 -3.72
N VAL A 52 2.14 11.40 -4.77
CA VAL A 52 1.43 10.97 -6.00
C VAL A 52 0.45 9.85 -5.69
N LEU A 53 0.87 8.82 -4.95
CA LEU A 53 -0.02 7.71 -4.61
C LEU A 53 -1.20 8.15 -3.75
N SER A 54 -1.01 9.13 -2.88
CA SER A 54 -2.08 9.74 -2.07
C SER A 54 -3.19 10.34 -2.95
N VAL A 55 -2.81 11.10 -3.98
CA VAL A 55 -3.75 11.66 -4.96
C VAL A 55 -4.46 10.57 -5.73
N GLU A 56 -3.72 9.56 -6.19
CA GLU A 56 -4.30 8.43 -6.92
C GLU A 56 -5.24 7.58 -6.05
N GLY A 57 -4.97 7.47 -4.74
CA GLY A 57 -5.85 6.79 -3.80
C GLY A 57 -7.19 7.51 -3.61
N VAL A 58 -7.17 8.85 -3.54
CA VAL A 58 -8.38 9.67 -3.50
C VAL A 58 -9.18 9.51 -4.80
N LEU A 59 -8.53 9.60 -5.96
CA LEU A 59 -9.18 9.41 -7.26
C LEU A 59 -9.75 7.99 -7.42
N LEU A 60 -9.05 6.98 -6.92
CA LEU A 60 -9.53 5.61 -6.90
C LEU A 60 -10.79 5.49 -6.03
N ALA A 61 -10.79 6.10 -4.84
CA ALA A 61 -11.94 6.10 -3.94
C ALA A 61 -13.18 6.75 -4.58
N GLU A 62 -13.02 7.88 -5.27
CA GLU A 62 -14.12 8.54 -5.99
C GLU A 62 -14.69 7.64 -7.10
N ARG A 63 -13.80 7.03 -7.91
CA ARG A 63 -14.21 6.16 -9.02
C ARG A 63 -14.89 4.90 -8.53
N LEU A 64 -14.37 4.27 -7.49
CA LEU A 64 -14.95 3.08 -6.88
C LEU A 64 -16.30 3.41 -6.24
N SER A 65 -16.41 4.50 -5.49
CA SER A 65 -17.69 4.90 -4.86
C SER A 65 -18.77 5.10 -5.91
N LYS A 66 -18.45 5.82 -7.00
CA LYS A 66 -19.36 6.02 -8.13
C LYS A 66 -19.72 4.71 -8.84
N GLN A 67 -18.74 3.84 -9.09
CA GLN A 67 -18.99 2.56 -9.75
C GLN A 67 -19.88 1.66 -8.89
N ILE A 68 -19.65 1.62 -7.58
CA ILE A 68 -20.46 0.86 -6.63
C ILE A 68 -21.89 1.39 -6.61
N GLU A 69 -22.08 2.71 -6.52
CA GLU A 69 -23.39 3.35 -6.54
C GLU A 69 -24.17 3.03 -7.83
N ILE A 70 -23.54 3.17 -8.99
CA ILE A 70 -24.15 2.78 -10.29
C ILE A 70 -24.56 1.30 -10.28
N THR A 71 -23.70 0.42 -9.75
CA THR A 71 -24.01 -1.02 -9.70
C THR A 71 -25.15 -1.32 -8.74
N LEU A 72 -25.22 -0.65 -7.59
CA LEU A 72 -26.33 -0.77 -6.64
C LEU A 72 -27.66 -0.30 -7.23
N ASP A 73 -27.64 0.80 -7.98
CA ASP A 73 -28.82 1.29 -8.70
C ASP A 73 -29.36 0.24 -9.68
N THR A 74 -28.49 -0.51 -10.36
CA THR A 74 -28.94 -1.61 -11.25
C THR A 74 -29.62 -2.76 -10.50
N PHE A 75 -29.36 -2.90 -9.19
CA PHE A 75 -30.02 -3.86 -8.31
C PHE A 75 -31.25 -3.26 -7.60
N GLY A 76 -31.51 -1.96 -7.77
CA GLY A 76 -32.57 -1.25 -7.06
C GLY A 76 -32.29 -1.08 -5.56
N LEU A 77 -31.02 -1.00 -5.18
CA LEU A 77 -30.56 -0.87 -3.79
C LEU A 77 -29.90 0.48 -3.56
N ASN A 78 -30.04 1.02 -2.35
CA ASN A 78 -29.25 2.18 -1.93
C ASN A 78 -27.91 1.73 -1.29
N PRO A 79 -26.90 2.60 -1.22
CA PRO A 79 -25.64 2.34 -0.52
C PRO A 79 -25.79 1.72 0.87
N ALA A 80 -26.74 2.20 1.67
CA ALA A 80 -26.99 1.73 3.03
C ALA A 80 -27.54 0.29 3.08
N ASP A 81 -28.18 -0.18 2.00
CA ASP A 81 -28.80 -1.51 1.94
C ASP A 81 -27.77 -2.64 1.77
N LEU A 82 -26.52 -2.30 1.40
CA LEU A 82 -25.46 -3.26 1.10
C LEU A 82 -25.18 -4.24 2.25
N LYS A 83 -25.23 -3.77 3.50
CA LYS A 83 -24.96 -4.59 4.69
C LYS A 83 -25.95 -5.74 4.87
N ASN A 84 -27.18 -5.56 4.40
CA ASN A 84 -28.27 -6.53 4.58
C ASN A 84 -28.48 -7.44 3.36
N ASN A 85 -27.74 -7.22 2.27
CA ASN A 85 -27.97 -7.91 1.00
C ASN A 85 -26.69 -8.58 0.48
N SER A 86 -26.18 -9.57 1.24
CA SER A 86 -24.90 -10.22 0.96
C SER A 86 -24.84 -10.92 -0.40
N GLN A 87 -25.99 -11.31 -0.97
CA GLN A 87 -26.10 -11.94 -2.29
C GLN A 87 -25.61 -11.05 -3.45
N TYR A 88 -25.58 -9.72 -3.28
CA TYR A 88 -25.09 -8.80 -4.32
C TYR A 88 -23.62 -8.42 -4.18
N LEU A 89 -22.94 -8.83 -3.11
CA LEU A 89 -21.55 -8.45 -2.86
C LEU A 89 -20.61 -8.98 -3.93
N GLU A 90 -20.74 -10.25 -4.32
CA GLU A 90 -19.85 -10.83 -5.34
C GLU A 90 -20.06 -10.21 -6.73
N PRO A 91 -21.30 -10.08 -7.27
CA PRO A 91 -21.54 -9.35 -8.52
C PRO A 91 -21.02 -7.92 -8.48
N LEU A 92 -21.21 -7.20 -7.36
CA LEU A 92 -20.75 -5.83 -7.18
C LEU A 92 -19.22 -5.74 -7.17
N LEU A 93 -18.55 -6.61 -6.41
CA LEU A 93 -17.09 -6.68 -6.40
C LEU A 93 -16.54 -6.97 -7.80
N GLY A 94 -17.19 -7.86 -8.58
CA GLY A 94 -16.83 -8.14 -9.96
C GLY A 94 -16.77 -6.88 -10.84
N GLN A 95 -17.71 -5.93 -10.67
CA GLN A 95 -17.72 -4.67 -11.42
C GLN A 95 -16.57 -3.71 -11.05
N THR A 96 -15.87 -3.96 -9.93
CA THR A 96 -14.78 -3.09 -9.45
C THR A 96 -13.38 -3.59 -9.82
N VAL A 97 -13.24 -4.85 -10.25
CA VAL A 97 -11.93 -5.49 -10.46
C VAL A 97 -11.11 -4.75 -11.51
N GLY A 98 -11.73 -4.37 -12.63
CA GLY A 98 -11.05 -3.62 -13.69
C GLY A 98 -10.49 -2.28 -13.21
N LEU A 99 -11.20 -1.56 -12.33
CA LEU A 99 -10.72 -0.31 -11.74
C LEU A 99 -9.52 -0.54 -10.83
N LEU A 100 -9.58 -1.57 -9.97
CA LEU A 100 -8.48 -1.95 -9.09
C LEU A 100 -7.25 -2.35 -9.89
N ARG A 101 -7.43 -3.23 -10.89
CA ARG A 101 -6.34 -3.69 -11.76
C ARG A 101 -5.67 -2.52 -12.49
N ALA A 102 -6.45 -1.66 -13.14
CA ALA A 102 -5.92 -0.49 -13.84
C ALA A 102 -5.17 0.46 -12.88
N ALA A 103 -5.68 0.63 -11.66
CA ALA A 103 -5.03 1.43 -10.63
C ALA A 103 -3.71 0.81 -10.16
N LEU A 104 -3.65 -0.51 -10.00
CA LEU A 104 -2.43 -1.24 -9.64
C LEU A 104 -1.38 -1.23 -10.75
N GLU A 105 -1.80 -1.35 -12.02
CA GLU A 105 -0.89 -1.31 -13.18
C GLU A 105 -0.33 0.10 -13.43
N LYS A 106 -1.15 1.13 -13.21
CA LYS A 106 -0.74 2.54 -13.39
C LYS A 106 0.26 2.99 -12.32
N ASN A 107 0.11 2.50 -11.09
CA ASN A 107 0.85 3.00 -9.93
C ASN A 107 1.94 1.99 -9.52
N LYS A 108 3.13 2.48 -9.13
CA LYS A 108 4.22 1.63 -8.57
C LYS A 108 3.91 1.14 -7.16
N SER A 109 2.74 0.53 -6.96
CA SER A 109 2.28 -0.04 -5.70
C SER A 109 2.46 -1.56 -5.71
N SER A 110 2.65 -2.16 -4.54
CA SER A 110 2.76 -3.62 -4.39
C SER A 110 1.39 -4.29 -4.27
N GLY A 111 0.34 -3.51 -4.05
CA GLY A 111 -1.03 -4.01 -4.04
C GLY A 111 -2.06 -2.90 -4.04
N VAL A 112 -3.30 -3.28 -4.31
CA VAL A 112 -4.48 -2.42 -4.24
C VAL A 112 -5.60 -3.22 -3.58
N PHE A 113 -6.43 -2.53 -2.80
CA PHE A 113 -7.53 -3.18 -2.10
C PHE A 113 -8.80 -2.35 -2.09
N LEU A 114 -9.91 -3.06 -1.93
CA LEU A 114 -11.25 -2.57 -1.68
C LEU A 114 -11.86 -3.45 -0.60
N THR A 115 -12.46 -2.84 0.43
CA THR A 115 -13.13 -3.52 1.53
C THR A 115 -14.47 -2.84 1.76
N LEU A 116 -15.56 -3.58 1.63
CA LEU A 116 -16.93 -3.09 1.81
C LEU A 116 -17.34 -3.23 3.28
N ASN A 117 -18.20 -2.33 3.77
CA ASN A 117 -18.82 -2.39 5.09
C ASN A 117 -19.98 -3.40 5.14
N ALA A 118 -19.72 -4.61 4.65
CA ALA A 118 -20.64 -5.73 4.57
C ALA A 118 -19.84 -7.04 4.59
N THR A 119 -20.48 -8.13 4.99
CA THR A 119 -19.91 -9.48 4.95
C THR A 119 -20.74 -10.40 4.07
N VAL A 120 -20.09 -11.35 3.40
CA VAL A 120 -20.76 -12.38 2.60
C VAL A 120 -21.60 -13.32 3.46
N ASN A 121 -21.28 -13.46 4.76
CA ASN A 121 -22.00 -14.33 5.67
C ASN A 121 -22.31 -13.64 7.01
N PRO A 122 -23.42 -12.89 7.10
CA PRO A 122 -23.81 -12.17 8.31
C PRO A 122 -24.23 -13.09 9.47
N SER A 123 -24.46 -14.39 9.21
CA SER A 123 -24.88 -15.36 10.23
C SER A 123 -23.73 -15.95 11.04
N LEU A 124 -22.47 -15.67 10.67
CA LEU A 124 -21.30 -16.16 11.39
C LEU A 124 -21.06 -15.36 12.68
N ILE A 125 -20.58 -16.04 13.72
CA ILE A 125 -20.12 -15.40 14.96
C ILE A 125 -19.01 -14.34 14.71
N THR A 126 -18.24 -14.51 13.63
CA THR A 126 -17.15 -13.61 13.23
C THR A 126 -17.59 -12.50 12.27
N ALA A 127 -18.89 -12.38 11.94
CA ALA A 127 -19.41 -11.45 10.94
C ALA A 127 -19.03 -9.99 11.22
N GLU A 128 -19.04 -9.57 12.50
CA GLU A 128 -18.66 -8.19 12.88
C GLU A 128 -17.21 -7.84 12.54
N SER A 129 -16.33 -8.85 12.49
CA SER A 129 -14.92 -8.74 12.14
C SER A 129 -14.61 -9.17 10.70
N SER A 130 -15.61 -9.48 9.89
CA SER A 130 -15.43 -9.94 8.51
C SER A 130 -15.89 -8.89 7.52
N ARG A 131 -15.10 -8.61 6.50
CA ARG A 131 -15.47 -7.65 5.44
C ARG A 131 -15.22 -8.24 4.07
N ALA A 132 -16.25 -8.20 3.23
CA ALA A 132 -16.15 -8.56 1.83
C ALA A 132 -15.30 -7.53 1.10
N GLY A 133 -14.55 -7.98 0.10
CA GLY A 133 -13.64 -7.10 -0.62
C GLY A 133 -12.77 -7.81 -1.63
N LEU A 134 -11.85 -7.05 -2.22
CA LEU A 134 -10.83 -7.54 -3.14
C LEU A 134 -9.46 -7.02 -2.71
N PHE A 135 -8.45 -7.88 -2.76
CA PHE A 135 -7.05 -7.47 -2.62
C PHE A 135 -6.26 -8.07 -3.76
N LEU A 136 -5.73 -7.22 -4.64
CA LEU A 136 -4.83 -7.60 -5.72
C LEU A 136 -3.39 -7.25 -5.34
N LYS A 137 -2.46 -8.20 -5.49
CA LYS A 137 -1.03 -7.98 -5.25
C LYS A 137 -0.25 -8.04 -6.55
N ASN A 138 0.61 -7.06 -6.77
CA ASN A 138 1.64 -7.13 -7.81
C ASN A 138 2.87 -7.82 -7.22
N MET A 139 3.20 -9.01 -7.74
CA MET A 139 4.32 -9.82 -7.27
C MET A 139 5.68 -9.34 -7.79
N GLU A 140 5.71 -8.46 -8.80
CA GLU A 140 6.94 -7.86 -9.33
C GLU A 140 6.76 -6.33 -9.44
N PRO A 141 6.60 -5.61 -8.32
CA PRO A 141 6.24 -4.20 -8.39
C PRO A 141 7.38 -3.29 -8.91
N ASN A 142 8.60 -3.84 -9.05
CA ASN A 142 9.78 -3.17 -9.58
C ASN A 142 10.07 -3.46 -11.06
N VAL A 143 9.33 -4.38 -11.69
CA VAL A 143 9.54 -4.78 -13.08
C VAL A 143 8.32 -4.37 -13.88
N ILE A 144 8.52 -3.60 -14.95
CA ILE A 144 7.49 -3.41 -15.98
C ILE A 144 7.45 -4.71 -16.80
N SER A 145 6.87 -5.76 -16.22
CA SER A 145 6.79 -7.08 -16.85
C SER A 145 5.57 -7.11 -17.75
N ILE A 146 5.80 -7.12 -19.08
CA ILE A 146 4.76 -7.08 -20.11
C ILE A 146 4.21 -8.51 -20.40
N THR A 147 4.85 -9.55 -19.86
CA THR A 147 4.73 -10.92 -20.42
C THR A 147 3.97 -11.91 -19.53
N PHE A 148 3.81 -11.67 -18.23
CA PHE A 148 3.02 -12.53 -17.33
C PHE A 148 2.19 -11.66 -16.38
N PRO A 149 0.92 -12.00 -16.08
CA PRO A 149 0.17 -11.30 -15.05
C PRO A 149 0.86 -11.52 -13.70
N THR A 150 1.62 -10.54 -13.27
CA THR A 150 2.25 -10.51 -11.93
C THR A 150 1.21 -10.24 -10.84
N ILE A 151 -0.03 -9.93 -11.25
CA ILE A 151 -1.15 -9.62 -10.37
C ILE A 151 -1.81 -10.92 -9.90
N ARG A 152 -1.92 -11.08 -8.59
CA ARG A 152 -2.56 -12.22 -7.93
C ARG A 152 -3.61 -11.78 -6.94
N LEU A 153 -4.65 -12.59 -6.76
CA LEU A 153 -5.71 -12.34 -5.79
C LEU A 153 -5.29 -12.85 -4.40
N LEU A 154 -5.26 -11.93 -3.43
CA LEU A 154 -5.06 -12.24 -2.01
C LEU A 154 -6.37 -12.32 -1.23
N LYS A 155 -7.37 -11.50 -1.57
CA LYS A 155 -8.68 -11.50 -0.90
C LYS A 155 -9.81 -11.40 -1.92
N GLY A 156 -10.93 -12.07 -1.63
CA GLY A 156 -12.17 -11.93 -2.38
C GLY A 156 -12.63 -13.21 -3.10
N PRO A 157 -13.80 -13.18 -3.77
CA PRO A 157 -14.41 -14.35 -4.40
C PRO A 157 -13.51 -15.10 -5.40
N ILE A 158 -13.46 -16.44 -5.30
CA ILE A 158 -12.71 -17.29 -6.25
C ILE A 158 -13.30 -17.20 -7.67
N SER A 159 -14.60 -17.01 -7.79
CA SER A 159 -15.30 -16.82 -9.07
C SER A 159 -14.75 -15.63 -9.85
N ILE A 160 -14.49 -14.51 -9.16
CA ILE A 160 -13.86 -13.33 -9.74
C ILE A 160 -12.46 -13.66 -10.25
N ALA A 161 -11.65 -14.38 -9.47
CA ALA A 161 -10.31 -14.79 -9.91
C ALA A 161 -10.37 -15.58 -11.22
N ARG A 162 -11.34 -16.51 -11.35
CA ARG A 162 -11.51 -17.32 -12.57
C ARG A 162 -12.00 -16.50 -13.77
N GLN A 163 -12.89 -15.54 -13.54
CA GLN A 163 -13.42 -14.67 -14.61
C GLN A 163 -12.34 -13.74 -15.16
N GLU A 164 -11.43 -13.29 -14.28
CA GLU A 164 -10.40 -12.28 -14.59
C GLU A 164 -9.02 -12.90 -14.89
N ASP A 165 -8.94 -14.22 -14.98
CA ASP A 165 -7.69 -14.99 -15.20
C ASP A 165 -6.58 -14.64 -14.19
N LEU A 166 -6.96 -14.53 -12.92
CA LEU A 166 -6.05 -14.22 -11.81
C LEU A 166 -5.67 -15.47 -11.02
N ASP A 167 -4.37 -15.65 -10.82
CA ASP A 167 -3.86 -16.64 -9.87
C ASP A 167 -4.18 -16.25 -8.43
N LEU A 168 -4.47 -17.24 -7.60
CA LEU A 168 -4.62 -17.05 -6.14
C LEU A 168 -3.25 -17.10 -5.46
N LEU A 169 -3.09 -16.29 -4.42
CA LEU A 169 -1.97 -16.45 -3.49
C LEU A 169 -2.24 -17.61 -2.52
N PRO A 170 -1.22 -18.35 -2.04
CA PRO A 170 -1.40 -19.39 -1.01
C PRO A 170 -2.07 -18.89 0.27
N GLN A 171 -1.91 -17.60 0.58
CA GLN A 171 -2.52 -16.89 1.71
C GLN A 171 -3.96 -16.44 1.46
N TRP A 172 -4.55 -16.80 0.32
CA TRP A 172 -5.85 -16.30 -0.10
C TRP A 172 -6.93 -16.56 0.95
N GLN A 173 -7.80 -15.57 1.16
CA GLN A 173 -9.00 -15.71 1.98
C GLN A 173 -10.19 -15.03 1.30
N MET A 174 -11.39 -15.53 1.56
CA MET A 174 -12.62 -14.97 0.99
C MET A 174 -12.86 -13.52 1.44
N GLU A 175 -12.61 -13.21 2.71
CA GLU A 175 -12.89 -11.92 3.33
C GLU A 175 -11.68 -11.38 4.09
N PHE A 176 -11.73 -10.07 4.36
CA PHE A 176 -10.81 -9.37 5.23
C PHE A 176 -11.22 -9.62 6.68
N SER A 177 -10.25 -9.93 7.54
CA SER A 177 -10.46 -9.91 8.99
C SER A 177 -10.07 -8.52 9.50
N VAL A 178 -11.00 -7.86 10.18
CA VAL A 178 -10.86 -6.49 10.69
C VAL A 178 -11.14 -6.42 12.19
N GLN A 179 -10.46 -5.54 12.90
CA GLN A 179 -10.58 -5.32 14.35
C GLN A 179 -10.57 -3.83 14.69
N PRO A 180 -11.23 -3.41 15.78
CA PRO A 180 -11.15 -2.01 16.22
C PRO A 180 -9.71 -1.52 16.33
N GLY A 181 -9.43 -0.35 15.74
CA GLY A 181 -8.09 0.23 15.69
C GLY A 181 -7.24 -0.19 14.49
N ASP A 182 -7.75 -1.04 13.60
CA ASP A 182 -7.12 -1.33 12.32
C ASP A 182 -7.42 -0.29 11.23
N PHE A 183 -6.86 -0.51 10.04
CA PHE A 183 -7.06 0.35 8.88
C PHE A 183 -8.55 0.57 8.54
N PHE A 184 -9.39 -0.46 8.67
CA PHE A 184 -10.80 -0.39 8.28
C PHE A 184 -11.58 0.51 9.23
N PHE A 185 -11.56 0.20 10.53
CA PHE A 185 -12.31 0.98 11.51
C PHE A 185 -11.77 2.40 11.66
N THR A 186 -10.44 2.58 11.60
CA THR A 186 -9.85 3.92 11.65
C THR A 186 -10.31 4.79 10.48
N THR A 187 -10.40 4.23 9.27
CA THR A 187 -10.88 4.97 8.09
C THR A 187 -12.37 5.30 8.17
N ILE A 188 -13.20 4.32 8.55
CA ILE A 188 -14.65 4.51 8.67
C ILE A 188 -14.97 5.55 9.76
N ASN A 189 -14.35 5.44 10.93
CA ASN A 189 -14.56 6.39 12.02
C ASN A 189 -14.10 7.80 11.64
N GLY A 190 -12.92 7.93 11.02
CA GLY A 190 -12.41 9.21 10.54
C GLY A 190 -13.31 9.89 9.52
N ALA A 191 -13.98 9.12 8.66
CA ALA A 191 -14.97 9.65 7.71
C ALA A 191 -16.33 9.95 8.36
N THR A 192 -16.70 9.24 9.44
CA THR A 192 -17.97 9.45 10.14
C THR A 192 -17.92 10.68 11.06
N GLU A 193 -16.76 10.95 11.66
CA GLU A 193 -16.55 12.02 12.65
C GLU A 193 -16.15 13.37 12.02
N SER A 194 -16.11 13.46 10.69
CA SER A 194 -15.50 14.57 9.96
C SER A 194 -16.30 14.98 8.72
N ASP A 195 -16.53 16.28 8.58
CA ASP A 195 -17.11 16.88 7.37
C ASP A 195 -16.05 17.31 6.33
N LEU A 196 -14.81 16.84 6.49
CA LEU A 196 -13.72 17.18 5.58
C LEU A 196 -13.94 16.58 4.19
N PRO A 197 -13.44 17.24 3.11
CA PRO A 197 -13.47 16.65 1.78
C PRO A 197 -12.64 15.35 1.75
N LEU A 198 -13.00 14.42 0.86
CA LEU A 198 -12.32 13.12 0.69
C LEU A 198 -10.79 13.25 0.54
N SER A 199 -10.32 14.31 -0.12
CA SER A 199 -8.90 14.66 -0.26
C SER A 199 -8.15 14.90 1.06
N ARG A 200 -8.86 14.99 2.19
CA ARG A 200 -8.29 15.14 3.54
C ARG A 200 -8.66 14.00 4.49
N LEU A 201 -9.41 13.01 4.01
CA LEU A 201 -9.82 11.85 4.79
C LEU A 201 -8.91 10.63 4.56
N TYR A 202 -8.03 10.69 3.57
CA TYR A 202 -7.03 9.64 3.38
C TYR A 202 -5.92 9.74 4.44
N TYR A 203 -5.31 8.61 4.78
CA TYR A 203 -4.10 8.57 5.60
C TYR A 203 -3.25 7.35 5.27
N TRP A 204 -2.03 7.35 5.79
CA TRP A 204 -1.11 6.23 5.69
C TRP A 204 -1.08 5.44 6.99
N ASP A 205 -1.49 4.18 6.94
CA ASP A 205 -1.38 3.24 8.04
C ASP A 205 0.00 2.56 8.02
N PRO A 206 0.85 2.77 9.04
CA PRO A 206 2.14 2.10 9.17
C PRO A 206 2.02 0.60 9.56
N GLY A 207 0.81 0.14 9.91
CA GLY A 207 0.52 -1.20 10.38
C GLY A 207 0.02 -2.16 9.28
N CYS A 208 0.92 -2.98 8.74
CA CYS A 208 0.51 -4.21 8.05
C CYS A 208 0.17 -5.27 9.11
N LEU A 209 -1.06 -5.18 9.65
CA LEU A 209 -1.65 -6.17 10.59
C LEU A 209 -2.85 -6.91 9.97
N MET A 210 -2.95 -6.95 8.64
CA MET A 210 -3.84 -7.91 7.97
C MET A 210 -3.26 -9.32 8.09
N THR A 211 -4.06 -10.30 8.50
CA THR A 211 -3.65 -11.72 8.45
C THR A 211 -3.26 -12.09 7.01
N GLY A 212 -1.97 -12.37 6.78
CA GLY A 212 -1.39 -12.64 5.46
C GLY A 212 -0.40 -11.59 4.94
N CYS A 213 -0.27 -10.46 5.65
CA CYS A 213 0.61 -9.34 5.32
C CYS A 213 1.97 -9.57 6.01
N TYR A 214 2.81 -10.46 5.45
CA TYR A 214 4.05 -10.93 6.09
C TYR A 214 5.24 -9.97 5.96
N ASN A 215 5.14 -8.96 5.10
CA ASN A 215 6.21 -8.01 4.83
C ASN A 215 5.84 -6.64 5.41
N LYS A 216 6.83 -5.92 5.95
CA LYS A 216 6.65 -4.50 6.33
C LYS A 216 6.08 -3.74 5.12
N ALA A 217 4.86 -3.24 5.26
CA ALA A 217 4.17 -2.50 4.22
C ALA A 217 3.39 -1.34 4.85
N MET A 218 3.23 -0.25 4.10
CA MET A 218 2.35 0.85 4.44
C MET A 218 1.09 0.77 3.60
N LEU A 219 -0.06 1.06 4.20
CA LEU A 219 -1.33 1.12 3.49
C LEU A 219 -1.78 2.56 3.36
N LEU A 220 -1.98 3.02 2.12
CA LEU A 220 -2.79 4.21 1.90
C LEU A 220 -4.25 3.80 2.02
N CYS A 221 -4.99 4.45 2.90
CA CYS A 221 -6.40 4.16 3.16
C CYS A 221 -7.24 5.40 2.85
N ALA A 222 -8.30 5.23 2.08
CA ALA A 222 -9.28 6.26 1.78
C ALA A 222 -10.71 5.70 1.92
N PRO A 223 -11.65 6.46 2.50
CA PRO A 223 -13.04 6.02 2.64
C PRO A 223 -13.76 6.05 1.28
N LEU A 224 -14.71 5.13 1.12
CA LEU A 224 -15.64 5.11 0.00
C LEU A 224 -16.95 5.73 0.46
N ILE A 225 -17.30 6.87 -0.09
CA ILE A 225 -18.44 7.68 0.31
C ILE A 225 -19.35 7.84 -0.91
N ALA A 226 -20.59 7.37 -0.78
CA ALA A 226 -21.63 7.51 -1.79
C ALA A 226 -22.09 8.96 -1.93
N SER A 227 -22.86 9.27 -2.98
CA SER A 227 -23.38 10.63 -3.20
C SER A 227 -24.36 11.08 -2.11
N ASP A 228 -25.02 10.13 -1.44
CA ASP A 228 -25.91 10.37 -0.31
C ASP A 228 -25.19 10.53 1.05
N GLY A 229 -23.86 10.44 1.06
CA GLY A 229 -23.03 10.51 2.27
C GLY A 229 -22.82 9.18 2.99
N THR A 230 -23.40 8.08 2.50
CA THR A 230 -23.20 6.75 3.07
C THR A 230 -21.76 6.30 2.90
N ILE A 231 -21.12 5.88 4.00
CA ILE A 231 -19.77 5.30 3.96
C ILE A 231 -19.90 3.81 3.63
N ILE A 232 -19.56 3.46 2.38
CA ILE A 232 -19.73 2.11 1.83
C ILE A 232 -18.56 1.19 2.23
N GLY A 233 -17.38 1.73 2.47
CA GLY A 233 -16.19 0.94 2.71
C GLY A 233 -14.90 1.73 2.69
N VAL A 234 -13.79 1.02 2.42
CA VAL A 234 -12.43 1.55 2.39
C VAL A 234 -11.70 1.00 1.17
N CYS A 235 -10.88 1.81 0.52
CA CYS A 235 -9.97 1.34 -0.50
C CYS A 235 -8.59 1.96 -0.35
N GLY A 236 -7.64 1.46 -1.14
CA GLY A 236 -6.38 2.15 -1.38
C GLY A 236 -5.27 1.22 -1.80
N PHE A 237 -4.04 1.56 -1.47
CA PHE A 237 -2.84 0.91 -1.99
C PHE A 237 -1.94 0.37 -0.89
N GLU A 238 -1.23 -0.70 -1.21
CA GLU A 238 -0.14 -1.24 -0.40
C GLU A 238 1.21 -0.82 -1.01
N VAL A 239 2.12 -0.32 -0.18
CA VAL A 239 3.53 -0.09 -0.51
C VAL A 239 4.39 -0.97 0.39
N SER A 240 4.81 -2.12 -0.15
CA SER A 240 5.65 -3.10 0.54
C SER A 240 7.13 -2.72 0.49
N ALA A 241 7.86 -3.06 1.55
CA ALA A 241 9.32 -2.94 1.61
C ALA A 241 10.05 -3.68 0.47
N MET A 242 9.39 -4.62 -0.21
CA MET A 242 9.93 -5.28 -1.42
C MET A 242 10.21 -4.30 -2.57
N LEU A 243 9.45 -3.20 -2.66
CA LEU A 243 9.72 -2.13 -3.63
C LEU A 243 11.15 -1.57 -3.47
N PHE A 244 11.65 -1.50 -2.24
CA PHE A 244 12.95 -0.92 -1.93
C PHE A 244 14.11 -1.94 -1.91
N LYS A 245 13.90 -3.21 -2.28
CA LYS A 245 14.94 -4.26 -2.27
C LYS A 245 15.91 -4.23 -3.47
N LEU A 246 15.99 -3.12 -4.19
CA LEU A 246 16.97 -2.89 -5.25
C LEU A 246 17.82 -1.66 -4.93
N GLN A 247 18.77 -1.83 -4.01
CA GLN A 247 19.99 -1.02 -3.89
C GLN A 247 21.14 -1.92 -3.46
#